data_AF-A0A0R0LQ47-F1
#
_entry.id   AF-A0A0R0LQ47-F1
#
_cell.length_a   1.000
_cell.length_b   1.000
_cell.length_c   1.000
_cell.angle_alpha   90.00
_cell.angle_beta   90.00
_cell.angle_gamma   90.00
#
_symmetry.space_group_name_H-M   'P 1'
#
loop_
_entity.id
_entity.type
_entity.pdbx_description
1 polymer ?
#
loop_
_entity_poly.entity_id
_entity_poly.type
_entity_poly.pdbx_seq_one_letter_code
_entity_poly.pdbx_strand_id
1 'polypeptide(L)'
;MRATRLDGKDTNSRAGHEVRWGEARGYLAGGVTFPDNVTLLAIRMRATDNLSQRSSRLINCIVTRKLPVWSADSGWSMPVPTRSIAWAFADILRASYGAKLPDARIDLSALAQLDQVWAGRGDQFDGVFDQQVTVWEALTRVARCGRAVPFLQGGIVRLVRDEARLLPVALFSPRNIVKNSLKIQYVMPGEETADAVTVEFFSSRTWKPDEVTVSLPGSSSTNPAKLRLFGCTTESHAVREGLYLAAANRYRRRIITLRTELEGLIPTYGDLIAIAHDMPSWGAGGEIVAWDADTHTATLSEPVAFVDGQEHVMALRRRDGGVSGPHAVMPGSDAQQVVFADLPDIPIETGLSAERTHFAFGVAEQWSLLARVIAVRPRGEQVEITCVAEHPAVHSADSSALQI
;
A
#
# COMPACT_ATOMS: atom_id res chain seq x y z
N MET A 1 35.39 18.77 -47.23
CA MET A 1 35.58 18.46 -48.67
C MET A 1 36.55 19.48 -49.23
N ARG A 2 37.59 19.04 -49.93
CA ARG A 2 38.56 19.92 -50.59
C ARG A 2 38.45 19.67 -52.09
N ALA A 3 37.95 20.65 -52.83
CA ALA A 3 37.97 20.61 -54.28
C ALA A 3 39.28 21.25 -54.78
N THR A 4 39.86 20.69 -55.83
CA THR A 4 41.03 21.26 -56.51
C THR A 4 40.75 21.27 -57.99
N ARG A 5 40.94 22.42 -58.61
CA ARG A 5 40.75 22.58 -60.06
C ARG A 5 41.81 21.75 -60.80
N LEU A 6 41.37 20.94 -61.76
CA LEU A 6 42.26 20.04 -62.52
C LEU A 6 42.70 20.64 -63.86
N ASP A 7 41.99 21.66 -64.34
CA ASP A 7 42.27 22.39 -65.56
C ASP A 7 43.01 23.72 -65.32
N GLY A 8 43.69 24.21 -66.36
CA GLY A 8 44.40 25.49 -66.36
C GLY A 8 43.43 26.65 -66.11
N LYS A 9 43.89 27.70 -65.42
CA LYS A 9 43.06 28.88 -65.18
C LYS A 9 42.74 29.55 -66.53
N ASP A 10 41.48 29.56 -66.93
CA ASP A 10 41.05 30.43 -68.02
C ASP A 10 41.07 31.89 -67.54
N THR A 11 41.80 32.75 -68.23
CA THR A 11 41.95 34.17 -67.93
C THR A 11 40.97 35.05 -68.73
N ASN A 12 40.13 34.46 -69.57
CA ASN A 12 39.14 35.17 -70.35
C ASN A 12 37.99 35.68 -69.45
N SER A 13 37.69 36.98 -69.54
CA SER A 13 36.61 37.62 -68.76
C SER A 13 35.20 37.14 -69.11
N ARG A 14 35.05 36.34 -70.17
CA ARG A 14 33.80 35.71 -70.60
C ARG A 14 33.67 34.25 -70.22
N ALA A 15 34.70 33.64 -69.63
CA ALA A 15 34.68 32.25 -69.19
C ALA A 15 34.21 32.15 -67.73
N GLY A 16 33.28 31.22 -67.45
CA GLY A 16 32.78 30.94 -66.12
C GLY A 16 32.72 29.44 -65.87
N HIS A 17 33.25 28.99 -64.74
CA HIS A 17 33.13 27.59 -64.30
C HIS A 17 32.09 27.51 -63.19
N GLU A 18 31.09 26.64 -63.37
CA GLU A 18 30.08 26.38 -62.35
C GLU A 18 30.34 25.01 -61.72
N VAL A 19 30.43 24.98 -60.38
CA VAL A 19 30.46 23.73 -59.63
C VAL A 19 29.14 23.60 -58.89
N ARG A 20 28.32 22.61 -59.28
CA ARG A 20 27.09 22.27 -58.57
C ARG A 20 27.35 21.08 -57.66
N TRP A 21 27.27 21.31 -56.35
CA TRP A 21 27.27 20.24 -55.36
C TRP A 21 25.83 19.79 -55.09
N GLY A 22 25.52 18.52 -55.33
CA GLY A 22 24.18 17.96 -55.12
C GLY A 22 23.91 17.62 -53.66
N GLU A 23 24.61 16.63 -53.11
CA GLU A 23 24.46 16.21 -51.71
C GLU A 23 25.76 15.65 -51.13
N ALA A 24 25.90 15.77 -49.81
CA ALA A 24 26.92 15.07 -49.03
C ALA A 24 26.18 14.09 -48.09
N ARG A 25 26.49 12.80 -48.15
CA ARG A 25 25.99 11.82 -47.18
C ARG A 25 27.16 11.32 -46.34
N GLY A 26 27.05 11.48 -45.02
CA GLY A 26 27.96 10.91 -44.05
C GLY A 26 27.22 9.87 -43.23
N TYR A 27 27.82 8.70 -43.06
CA TYR A 27 27.37 7.70 -42.09
C TYR A 27 28.40 7.67 -40.97
N LEU A 28 27.95 7.65 -39.72
CA LEU A 28 28.84 7.38 -38.60
C LEU A 28 29.28 5.91 -38.70
N ALA A 29 30.57 5.70 -39.00
CA ALA A 29 31.18 4.38 -39.05
C ALA A 29 31.40 3.88 -37.62
N GLY A 30 30.35 3.35 -37.00
CA GLY A 30 30.41 2.78 -35.67
C GLY A 30 29.06 2.20 -35.28
N GLY A 31 28.97 0.87 -35.21
CA GLY A 31 27.82 0.18 -34.64
C GLY A 31 27.82 0.40 -33.13
N VAL A 32 27.17 1.46 -32.65
CA VAL A 32 26.86 1.59 -31.23
C VAL A 32 25.94 0.42 -30.89
N THR A 33 26.45 -0.52 -30.10
CA THR A 33 25.64 -1.61 -29.56
C THR A 33 24.92 -1.06 -28.35
N PHE A 34 23.60 -0.95 -28.45
CA PHE A 34 22.78 -0.55 -27.32
C PHE A 34 22.41 -1.78 -26.49
N PRO A 35 22.17 -1.63 -25.17
CA PRO A 35 21.68 -2.74 -24.35
C PRO A 35 20.33 -3.26 -24.88
N ASP A 36 20.05 -4.55 -24.72
CA ASP A 36 18.84 -5.20 -25.24
C ASP A 36 17.52 -4.61 -24.69
N ASN A 37 17.58 -3.84 -23.61
CA ASN A 37 16.43 -3.25 -22.92
C ASN A 37 16.30 -1.73 -23.12
N VAL A 38 16.63 -1.22 -24.30
CA VAL A 38 16.37 0.19 -24.65
C VAL A 38 15.41 0.33 -25.83
N THR A 39 14.59 1.37 -25.80
CA THR A 39 13.78 1.79 -26.95
C THR A 39 14.46 2.98 -27.61
N LEU A 40 14.77 2.85 -28.89
CA LEU A 40 15.42 3.91 -29.67
C LEU A 40 14.40 4.59 -30.57
N LEU A 41 14.43 5.92 -30.61
CA LEU A 41 13.63 6.73 -31.52
C LEU A 41 14.54 7.26 -32.65
N ALA A 42 14.33 6.77 -33.87
CA ALA A 42 15.04 7.26 -35.05
C ALA A 42 14.26 8.43 -35.68
N ILE A 43 14.93 9.57 -35.88
CA ILE A 43 14.30 10.79 -36.39
C ILE A 43 15.09 11.33 -37.56
N ARG A 44 14.39 11.65 -38.65
CA ARG A 44 14.95 12.35 -39.80
C ARG A 44 14.54 13.82 -39.72
N MET A 45 15.52 14.70 -39.53
CA MET A 45 15.29 16.15 -39.50
C MET A 45 15.92 16.82 -40.73
N ARG A 46 15.25 17.84 -41.28
CA ARG A 46 15.83 18.70 -42.30
C ARG A 46 16.82 19.66 -41.62
N ALA A 47 18.07 19.67 -42.06
CA ALA A 47 19.05 20.64 -41.61
C ALA A 47 18.63 22.04 -42.09
N THR A 48 18.26 22.90 -41.15
CA THR A 48 18.11 24.35 -41.34
C THR A 48 19.14 25.05 -40.47
N ASP A 49 19.44 26.33 -40.71
CA ASP A 49 20.46 27.09 -39.96
C ASP A 49 20.21 27.20 -38.43
N ASN A 50 19.08 26.67 -37.94
CA ASN A 50 18.70 26.60 -36.53
C ASN A 50 18.76 25.18 -35.92
N LEU A 51 19.36 24.19 -36.60
CA LEU A 51 19.54 22.84 -36.03
C LEU A 51 20.74 22.82 -35.07
N SER A 52 20.51 23.31 -33.84
CA SER A 52 21.50 23.29 -32.75
C SER A 52 21.23 22.14 -31.77
N GLN A 53 22.16 21.87 -30.83
CA GLN A 53 21.91 20.93 -29.71
C GLN A 53 20.61 21.27 -28.94
N ARG A 54 20.16 22.53 -28.97
CA ARG A 54 18.90 22.99 -28.36
C ARG A 54 17.67 22.34 -29.02
N SER A 55 17.70 22.14 -30.33
CA SER A 55 16.60 21.55 -31.12
C SER A 55 16.40 20.07 -30.79
N SER A 56 17.48 19.34 -30.45
CA SER A 56 17.39 17.94 -30.01
C SER A 56 16.70 17.78 -28.63
N ARG A 57 16.76 18.80 -27.78
CA ARG A 57 16.15 18.81 -26.43
C ARG A 57 14.65 19.14 -26.44
N LEU A 58 14.06 19.45 -27.60
CA LEU A 58 12.64 19.78 -27.75
C LEU A 58 11.78 18.56 -28.12
N ILE A 59 12.39 17.39 -28.28
CA ILE A 59 11.70 16.17 -28.69
C ILE A 59 11.15 15.49 -27.44
N ASN A 60 9.83 15.46 -27.33
CA ASN A 60 9.12 14.76 -26.28
C ASN A 60 8.22 13.69 -26.89
N CYS A 61 8.05 12.57 -26.19
CA CYS A 61 7.16 11.50 -26.62
C CYS A 61 6.29 11.05 -25.45
N ILE A 62 5.03 10.75 -25.75
CA ILE A 62 4.12 10.09 -24.83
C ILE A 62 4.20 8.62 -25.17
N VAL A 63 4.78 7.82 -24.27
CA VAL A 63 5.05 6.40 -24.50
C VAL A 63 4.43 5.56 -23.40
N THR A 64 3.88 4.43 -23.80
CA THR A 64 3.43 3.39 -22.87
C THR A 64 4.42 2.24 -22.93
N ARG A 65 4.99 1.89 -21.78
CA ARG A 65 5.92 0.77 -21.68
C ARG A 65 5.19 -0.54 -21.98
N LYS A 66 5.85 -1.45 -22.71
CA LYS A 66 5.37 -2.82 -22.86
C LYS A 66 6.00 -3.69 -21.78
N LEU A 67 5.18 -4.32 -20.95
CA LEU A 67 5.64 -5.22 -19.88
C LEU A 67 4.92 -6.57 -20.00
N PRO A 68 5.58 -7.68 -19.65
CA PRO A 68 4.91 -8.95 -19.41
C PRO A 68 3.86 -8.81 -18.31
N VAL A 69 2.70 -9.44 -18.49
CA VAL A 69 1.60 -9.49 -17.52
C VAL A 69 1.47 -10.93 -17.04
N TRP A 70 1.30 -11.14 -15.74
CA TRP A 70 1.17 -12.50 -15.18
C TRP A 70 -0.30 -12.89 -14.98
N SER A 71 -0.61 -14.15 -15.23
CA SER A 71 -1.88 -14.79 -14.86
C SER A 71 -1.60 -16.16 -14.26
N ALA A 72 -2.49 -16.63 -13.37
CA ALA A 72 -2.37 -17.96 -12.78
C ALA A 72 -2.45 -19.08 -13.84
N ASP A 73 -3.27 -18.87 -14.88
CA ASP A 73 -3.56 -19.90 -15.88
C ASP A 73 -2.47 -20.04 -16.95
N SER A 74 -1.90 -18.93 -17.41
CA SER A 74 -0.96 -18.90 -18.55
C SER A 74 0.45 -18.43 -18.20
N GLY A 75 0.70 -18.04 -16.95
CA GLY A 75 1.96 -17.46 -16.52
C GLY A 75 2.18 -16.07 -17.13
N TRP A 76 3.43 -15.76 -17.49
CA TRP A 76 3.80 -14.48 -18.09
C TRP A 76 3.45 -14.41 -19.57
N SER A 77 2.76 -13.35 -19.96
CA SER A 77 2.51 -13.02 -21.36
C SER A 77 3.75 -12.44 -22.07
N MET A 78 3.68 -12.36 -23.40
CA MET A 78 4.56 -11.48 -24.17
C MET A 78 4.36 -10.02 -23.74
N PRO A 79 5.39 -9.15 -23.83
CA PRO A 79 5.25 -7.75 -23.42
C PRO A 79 4.09 -7.03 -24.13
N VAL A 80 3.12 -6.55 -23.34
CA VAL A 80 1.96 -5.79 -23.81
C VAL A 80 1.98 -4.37 -23.25
N PRO A 81 1.46 -3.36 -23.97
CA PRO A 81 1.34 -2.00 -23.44
C PRO A 81 0.54 -2.02 -22.13
N THR A 82 1.12 -1.49 -21.05
CA THR A 82 0.43 -1.46 -19.75
C THR A 82 0.82 -0.23 -18.94
N ARG A 83 -0.11 0.21 -18.09
CA ARG A 83 0.04 1.30 -17.10
C ARG A 83 -0.23 0.78 -15.69
N SER A 84 -0.25 -0.55 -15.52
CA SER A 84 -0.56 -1.21 -14.25
C SER A 84 0.56 -0.99 -13.23
N ILE A 85 0.14 -0.68 -12.01
CA ILE A 85 1.01 -0.61 -10.84
C ILE A 85 1.63 -1.98 -10.56
N ALA A 86 0.86 -3.06 -10.68
CA ALA A 86 1.30 -4.43 -10.42
C ALA A 86 2.44 -4.85 -11.34
N TRP A 87 2.29 -4.60 -12.64
CA TRP A 87 3.26 -5.06 -13.63
C TRP A 87 4.51 -4.18 -13.65
N ALA A 88 4.39 -2.88 -13.34
CA ALA A 88 5.54 -2.02 -13.06
C ALA A 88 6.32 -2.51 -11.82
N PHE A 89 5.61 -2.90 -10.76
CA PHE A 89 6.22 -3.45 -9.55
C PHE A 89 6.96 -4.77 -9.82
N ALA A 90 6.34 -5.70 -10.56
CA ALA A 90 6.98 -6.96 -10.94
C ALA A 90 8.20 -6.76 -11.83
N ASP A 91 8.15 -5.81 -12.77
CA ASP A 91 9.27 -5.48 -13.64
C ASP A 91 10.50 -5.03 -12.84
N ILE A 92 10.32 -4.15 -11.84
CA ILE A 92 11.41 -3.71 -10.94
C ILE A 92 12.04 -4.90 -10.21
N LEU A 93 11.25 -5.90 -9.83
CA LEU A 93 11.75 -7.09 -9.13
C LEU A 93 12.47 -8.06 -10.07
N ARG A 94 11.97 -8.27 -11.29
CA ARG A 94 12.44 -9.32 -12.20
C ARG A 94 13.54 -8.86 -13.14
N ALA A 95 13.52 -7.59 -13.55
CA ALA A 95 14.39 -7.09 -14.60
C ALA A 95 15.88 -7.14 -14.21
N SER A 96 16.74 -7.28 -15.22
CA SER A 96 18.20 -7.28 -15.05
C SER A 96 18.77 -5.96 -14.54
N TYR A 97 18.05 -4.85 -14.77
CA TYR A 97 18.37 -3.52 -14.26
C TYR A 97 17.70 -3.23 -12.89
N GLY A 98 16.92 -4.18 -12.37
CA GLY A 98 16.25 -4.12 -11.09
C GLY A 98 16.84 -5.11 -10.10
N ALA A 99 15.98 -5.81 -9.37
CA ALA A 99 16.41 -6.76 -8.34
C ALA A 99 16.86 -8.13 -8.88
N LYS A 100 16.54 -8.45 -10.15
CA LYS A 100 16.84 -9.73 -10.80
C LYS A 100 16.39 -10.95 -9.98
N LEU A 101 15.23 -10.84 -9.33
CA LEU A 101 14.65 -11.91 -8.53
C LEU A 101 13.96 -12.94 -9.41
N PRO A 102 14.07 -14.24 -9.05
CA PRO A 102 13.23 -15.26 -9.67
C PRO A 102 11.79 -15.14 -9.18
N ASP A 103 10.85 -15.59 -9.99
CA ASP A 103 9.41 -15.50 -9.74
C ASP A 103 9.00 -16.09 -8.37
N ALA A 104 9.65 -17.16 -7.91
CA ALA A 104 9.41 -17.78 -6.60
C ALA A 104 9.68 -16.87 -5.38
N ARG A 105 10.33 -15.71 -5.59
CA ARG A 105 10.61 -14.72 -4.55
C ARG A 105 9.65 -13.53 -4.60
N ILE A 106 8.59 -13.64 -5.40
CA ILE A 106 7.57 -12.60 -5.62
C ILE A 106 6.20 -13.25 -5.38
N ASP A 107 5.36 -12.61 -4.59
CA ASP A 107 3.97 -13.06 -4.41
C ASP A 107 3.11 -12.65 -5.61
N LEU A 108 3.24 -13.40 -6.72
CA LEU A 108 2.57 -13.12 -7.98
C LEU A 108 1.05 -13.25 -7.87
N SER A 109 0.56 -14.17 -7.02
CA SER A 109 -0.85 -14.33 -6.72
C SER A 109 -1.45 -13.08 -6.09
N ALA A 110 -0.85 -12.57 -5.01
CA ALA A 110 -1.33 -11.35 -4.35
C ALA A 110 -1.23 -10.14 -5.29
N LEU A 111 -0.16 -10.07 -6.09
CA LEU A 111 0.05 -8.99 -7.04
C LEU A 111 -1.02 -8.97 -8.15
N ALA A 112 -1.43 -10.14 -8.66
CA ALA A 112 -2.51 -10.26 -9.64
C ALA A 112 -3.88 -9.88 -9.06
N GLN A 113 -4.15 -10.23 -7.80
CA GLN A 113 -5.37 -9.81 -7.12
C GLN A 113 -5.41 -8.29 -6.96
N LEU A 114 -4.29 -7.67 -6.55
CA LEU A 114 -4.18 -6.22 -6.43
C LEU A 114 -4.29 -5.51 -7.79
N ASP A 115 -3.78 -6.10 -8.88
CA ASP A 115 -3.96 -5.59 -10.25
C ASP A 115 -5.44 -5.40 -10.59
N GLN A 116 -6.29 -6.38 -10.27
CA GLN A 116 -7.73 -6.28 -10.50
C GLN A 116 -8.38 -5.18 -9.66
N VAL A 117 -7.98 -5.03 -8.40
CA VAL A 117 -8.47 -3.97 -7.52
C VAL A 117 -8.10 -2.58 -8.06
N TRP A 118 -6.85 -2.39 -8.46
CA TRP A 118 -6.38 -1.12 -9.01
C TRP A 118 -6.99 -0.82 -10.37
N ALA A 119 -7.12 -1.81 -11.25
CA ALA A 119 -7.80 -1.68 -12.53
C ALA A 119 -9.26 -1.25 -12.34
N GLY A 120 -10.00 -1.88 -11.42
CA GLY A 120 -11.38 -1.51 -11.08
C GLY A 120 -11.51 -0.10 -10.50
N ARG A 121 -10.48 0.38 -9.80
CA ARG A 121 -10.39 1.74 -9.25
C ARG A 121 -9.87 2.78 -10.25
N GLY A 122 -9.37 2.36 -11.41
CA GLY A 122 -8.65 3.23 -12.36
C GLY A 122 -7.30 3.74 -11.84
N ASP A 123 -6.70 3.09 -10.84
CA ASP A 123 -5.39 3.43 -10.29
C ASP A 123 -4.28 2.95 -11.26
N GLN A 124 -3.38 3.85 -11.66
CA GLN A 124 -2.32 3.58 -12.64
C GLN A 124 -0.96 4.12 -12.16
N PHE A 125 0.11 3.71 -12.84
CA PHE A 125 1.46 4.24 -12.61
C PHE A 125 2.14 4.66 -13.91
N ASP A 126 2.46 5.95 -14.01
CA ASP A 126 3.17 6.57 -15.15
C ASP A 126 4.39 7.35 -14.69
N GLY A 127 5.19 6.75 -13.80
CA GLY A 127 6.43 7.38 -13.33
C GLY A 127 7.57 7.23 -14.33
N VAL A 128 8.33 8.31 -14.53
CA VAL A 128 9.61 8.28 -15.25
C VAL A 128 10.74 8.36 -14.24
N PHE A 129 11.53 7.29 -14.11
CA PHE A 129 12.74 7.29 -13.31
C PHE A 129 13.90 7.89 -14.12
N ASP A 130 14.18 9.17 -13.88
CA ASP A 130 15.25 9.95 -14.53
C ASP A 130 16.58 9.90 -13.77
N GLN A 131 16.55 9.46 -12.51
CA GLN A 131 17.70 9.29 -11.64
C GLN A 131 17.79 7.86 -11.12
N GLN A 132 19.01 7.42 -10.80
CA GLN A 132 19.22 6.13 -10.17
C GLN A 132 18.65 6.16 -8.75
N VAL A 133 17.76 5.22 -8.46
CA VAL A 133 17.16 5.01 -7.13
C VAL A 133 17.40 3.56 -6.71
N THR A 134 17.29 3.30 -5.41
CA THR A 134 17.36 1.91 -4.91
C THR A 134 16.10 1.15 -5.33
N VAL A 135 16.22 -0.19 -5.48
CA VAL A 135 15.08 -1.06 -5.78
C VAL A 135 13.94 -0.82 -4.78
N TRP A 136 14.24 -0.81 -3.48
CA TRP A 136 13.22 -0.67 -2.44
C TRP A 136 12.49 0.69 -2.50
N GLU A 137 13.23 1.76 -2.81
CA GLU A 137 12.65 3.08 -3.01
C GLU A 137 11.74 3.11 -4.24
N ALA A 138 12.15 2.51 -5.36
CA ALA A 138 11.32 2.41 -6.55
C ALA A 138 10.02 1.63 -6.28
N LEU A 139 10.11 0.49 -5.60
CA LEU A 139 8.95 -0.31 -5.19
C LEU A 139 7.99 0.49 -4.30
N THR A 140 8.54 1.22 -3.31
CA THR A 140 7.74 2.05 -2.40
C THR A 140 7.03 3.17 -3.16
N ARG A 141 7.72 3.83 -4.10
CA ARG A 141 7.12 4.88 -4.93
C ARG A 141 5.99 4.34 -5.82
N VAL A 142 6.19 3.20 -6.48
CA VAL A 142 5.17 2.55 -7.34
C VAL A 142 3.97 2.09 -6.51
N ALA A 143 4.21 1.36 -5.42
CA ALA A 143 3.17 0.82 -4.55
C ALA A 143 2.27 1.91 -3.95
N ARG A 144 2.83 3.09 -3.69
CA ARG A 144 2.10 4.22 -3.11
C ARG A 144 0.95 4.72 -3.99
N CYS A 145 1.09 4.66 -5.32
CA CYS A 145 -0.01 4.96 -6.25
C CYS A 145 -1.21 4.04 -6.03
N GLY A 146 -1.00 2.84 -5.49
CA GLY A 146 -2.02 1.85 -5.22
C GLY A 146 -2.45 1.76 -3.76
N ARG A 147 -2.12 2.74 -2.91
CA ARG A 147 -2.33 2.69 -1.46
C ARG A 147 -1.74 1.43 -0.82
N ALA A 148 -0.56 1.02 -1.31
CA ALA A 148 0.08 -0.21 -0.89
C ALA A 148 1.50 0.03 -0.40
N VAL A 149 2.00 -0.91 0.40
CA VAL A 149 3.33 -0.89 0.99
C VAL A 149 4.02 -2.23 0.70
N PRO A 150 5.23 -2.22 0.10
CA PRO A 150 6.01 -3.43 -0.07
C PRO A 150 6.62 -3.85 1.27
N PHE A 151 6.69 -5.16 1.51
CA PHE A 151 7.39 -5.71 2.67
C PHE A 151 8.03 -7.05 2.31
N LEU A 152 9.03 -7.44 3.10
CA LEU A 152 9.74 -8.70 2.93
C LEU A 152 9.29 -9.68 4.01
N GLN A 153 8.86 -10.87 3.61
CA GLN A 153 8.48 -11.93 4.55
C GLN A 153 9.01 -13.27 4.05
N GLY A 154 9.77 -13.98 4.89
CA GLY A 154 10.36 -15.28 4.51
C GLY A 154 11.24 -15.21 3.25
N GLY A 155 11.81 -14.04 2.96
CA GLY A 155 12.57 -13.79 1.73
C GLY A 155 11.72 -13.53 0.48
N ILE A 156 10.39 -13.63 0.54
CA ILE A 156 9.48 -13.30 -0.55
C ILE A 156 9.11 -11.81 -0.43
N VAL A 157 9.16 -11.09 -1.56
CA VAL A 157 8.66 -9.71 -1.63
C VAL A 157 7.15 -9.77 -1.80
N ARG A 158 6.46 -9.18 -0.83
CA ARG A 158 5.01 -9.09 -0.78
C ARG A 158 4.57 -7.65 -0.86
N LEU A 159 3.30 -7.48 -1.19
CA LEU A 159 2.65 -6.20 -1.26
C LEU A 159 1.32 -6.28 -0.53
N VAL A 160 1.03 -5.29 0.31
CA VAL A 160 -0.24 -5.19 1.01
C VAL A 160 -0.83 -3.80 0.80
N ARG A 161 -2.12 -3.78 0.48
CA ARG A 161 -2.90 -2.56 0.29
C ARG A 161 -3.66 -2.25 1.58
N ASP A 162 -3.73 -0.97 1.92
CA ASP A 162 -4.55 -0.50 3.03
C ASP A 162 -6.01 -0.38 2.58
N GLU A 163 -6.79 -1.42 2.87
CA GLU A 163 -8.20 -1.55 2.50
C GLU A 163 -9.06 -1.90 3.71
N ALA A 164 -10.37 -1.63 3.61
CA ALA A 164 -11.30 -1.98 4.66
C ALA A 164 -11.32 -3.50 4.87
N ARG A 165 -11.15 -3.92 6.11
CA ARG A 165 -11.27 -5.32 6.54
C ARG A 165 -12.25 -5.39 7.70
N LEU A 166 -13.11 -6.39 7.69
CA LEU A 166 -14.12 -6.59 8.73
C LEU A 166 -13.67 -7.60 9.78
N LEU A 167 -12.90 -8.61 9.35
CA LEU A 167 -12.49 -9.72 10.20
C LEU A 167 -11.03 -9.53 10.64
N PRO A 168 -10.76 -9.44 11.95
CA PRO A 168 -9.41 -9.44 12.48
C PRO A 168 -8.77 -10.83 12.34
N VAL A 169 -7.48 -10.86 12.00
CA VAL A 169 -6.67 -12.07 11.84
C VAL A 169 -6.25 -12.67 13.18
N ALA A 170 -6.10 -11.83 14.22
CA ALA A 170 -5.68 -12.26 15.55
C ALA A 170 -6.34 -11.43 16.65
N LEU A 171 -6.57 -12.04 17.82
CA LEU A 171 -7.02 -11.39 19.06
C LEU A 171 -5.92 -11.39 20.12
N PHE A 172 -5.60 -10.21 20.65
CA PHE A 172 -4.68 -10.02 21.76
C PHE A 172 -5.40 -9.54 23.01
N SER A 173 -5.16 -10.22 24.13
CA SER A 173 -5.73 -9.93 25.45
C SER A 173 -4.64 -9.94 26.53
N PRO A 174 -4.90 -9.54 27.79
CA PRO A 174 -3.89 -9.57 28.85
C PRO A 174 -3.27 -10.96 29.09
N ARG A 175 -3.89 -12.03 28.55
CA ARG A 175 -3.39 -13.40 28.63
C ARG A 175 -2.22 -13.68 27.68
N ASN A 176 -2.23 -13.13 26.47
CA ASN A 176 -1.17 -13.34 25.48
C ASN A 176 -0.29 -12.09 25.26
N ILE A 177 -0.64 -10.97 25.90
CA ILE A 177 0.20 -9.79 25.99
C ILE A 177 1.14 -9.94 27.19
N VAL A 178 2.44 -9.82 26.94
CA VAL A 178 3.47 -9.83 27.98
C VAL A 178 3.20 -8.70 28.98
N LYS A 179 3.21 -9.02 30.27
CA LYS A 179 2.97 -8.06 31.35
C LYS A 179 3.87 -6.83 31.22
N ASN A 180 3.32 -5.64 31.45
CA ASN A 180 4.00 -4.34 31.34
C ASN A 180 4.57 -4.01 29.94
N SER A 181 4.11 -4.69 28.89
CA SER A 181 4.58 -4.43 27.51
C SER A 181 3.64 -3.54 26.69
N LEU A 182 2.33 -3.50 27.02
CA LEU A 182 1.37 -2.69 26.30
C LEU A 182 1.66 -1.19 26.52
N LYS A 183 1.79 -0.47 25.42
CA LYS A 183 1.98 0.98 25.37
C LYS A 183 1.01 1.57 24.35
N ILE A 184 0.23 2.55 24.79
CA ILE A 184 -0.68 3.30 23.93
C ILE A 184 -0.18 4.75 23.88
N GLN A 185 0.29 5.16 22.70
CA GLN A 185 0.69 6.52 22.44
C GLN A 185 -0.45 7.25 21.73
N TYR A 186 -0.97 8.29 22.39
CA TYR A 186 -1.96 9.19 21.83
C TYR A 186 -1.25 10.35 21.14
N VAL A 187 -1.42 10.45 19.82
CA VAL A 187 -0.92 11.58 19.03
C VAL A 187 -1.97 12.68 19.13
N MET A 188 -1.76 13.62 20.05
CA MET A 188 -2.67 14.74 20.24
C MET A 188 -2.52 15.75 19.08
N PRO A 189 -3.62 16.22 18.49
CA PRO A 189 -3.56 17.30 17.51
C PRO A 189 -3.08 18.58 18.19
N GLY A 190 -2.03 19.17 17.65
CA GLY A 190 -1.56 20.51 17.99
C GLY A 190 -1.68 21.47 16.80
N GLU A 191 -1.20 22.70 16.95
CA GLU A 191 -1.19 23.71 15.89
C GLU A 191 -0.37 23.26 14.66
N GLU A 192 0.65 22.44 14.87
CA GLU A 192 1.49 21.85 13.81
C GLU A 192 0.82 20.68 13.08
N THR A 193 -0.32 20.17 13.57
CA THR A 193 -1.00 19.04 12.94
C THR A 193 -1.64 19.48 11.65
N ALA A 194 -1.27 18.84 10.55
CA ALA A 194 -1.83 19.16 9.25
C ALA A 194 -3.34 18.89 9.21
N ASP A 195 -4.09 19.88 8.74
CA ASP A 195 -5.55 19.85 8.62
C ASP A 195 -6.02 19.65 7.16
N ALA A 196 -5.10 19.74 6.21
CA ALA A 196 -5.28 19.43 4.79
C ALA A 196 -4.08 18.66 4.24
N VAL A 197 -4.25 18.08 3.05
CA VAL A 197 -3.18 17.40 2.32
C VAL A 197 -3.09 17.99 0.92
N THR A 198 -1.92 18.49 0.56
CA THR A 198 -1.60 18.91 -0.82
C THR A 198 -0.87 17.80 -1.52
N VAL A 199 -1.50 17.20 -2.53
CA VAL A 199 -0.91 16.13 -3.34
C VAL A 199 -0.33 16.72 -4.62
N GLU A 200 0.99 16.63 -4.77
CA GLU A 200 1.71 16.96 -6.00
C GLU A 200 1.75 15.74 -6.93
N PHE A 201 1.32 15.92 -8.17
CA PHE A 201 1.29 14.89 -9.22
C PHE A 201 1.74 15.49 -10.57
N PHE A 202 1.97 14.65 -11.58
CA PHE A 202 2.40 15.12 -12.90
C PHE A 202 1.23 15.12 -13.88
N SER A 203 0.63 16.27 -14.17
CA SER A 203 -0.61 16.34 -14.95
C SER A 203 -0.41 15.90 -16.40
N SER A 204 -1.17 14.89 -16.84
CA SER A 204 -1.19 14.45 -18.25
C SER A 204 -1.81 15.47 -19.20
N ARG A 205 -2.51 16.48 -18.67
CA ARG A 205 -3.13 17.56 -19.47
C ARG A 205 -2.15 18.68 -19.79
N THR A 206 -1.35 19.08 -18.81
CA THR A 206 -0.42 20.23 -18.93
C THR A 206 1.03 19.81 -19.13
N TRP A 207 1.36 18.52 -18.91
CA TRP A 207 2.72 17.96 -18.94
C TRP A 207 3.68 18.70 -18.00
N LYS A 208 3.17 19.13 -16.85
CA LYS A 208 3.89 19.83 -15.80
C LYS A 208 3.47 19.29 -14.42
N PRO A 209 4.32 19.42 -13.39
CA PRO A 209 3.89 19.22 -12.01
C PRO A 209 2.69 20.12 -11.70
N ASP A 210 1.70 19.53 -11.05
CA ASP A 210 0.47 20.18 -10.60
C ASP A 210 0.19 19.73 -9.16
N GLU A 211 -0.58 20.51 -8.41
CA GLU A 211 -0.91 20.20 -7.03
C GLU A 211 -2.39 20.40 -6.73
N VAL A 212 -2.97 19.47 -5.98
CA VAL A 212 -4.35 19.56 -5.50
C VAL A 212 -4.37 19.49 -3.99
N THR A 213 -5.02 20.46 -3.36
CA THR A 213 -5.19 20.48 -1.90
C THR A 213 -6.57 19.97 -1.55
N VAL A 214 -6.61 18.94 -0.71
CA VAL A 214 -7.85 18.31 -0.24
C VAL A 214 -7.91 18.32 1.28
N SER A 215 -9.12 18.42 1.81
CA SER A 215 -9.39 18.39 3.24
C SER A 215 -10.70 17.67 3.52
N LEU A 216 -10.83 17.18 4.74
CA LEU A 216 -12.06 16.55 5.19
C LEU A 216 -13.11 17.61 5.58
N PRO A 217 -14.40 17.26 5.55
CA PRO A 217 -15.45 18.13 6.08
C PRO A 217 -15.15 18.63 7.50
N GLY A 218 -15.34 19.93 7.71
CA GLY A 218 -15.06 20.61 8.97
C GLY A 218 -13.59 20.95 9.23
N SER A 219 -12.70 20.81 8.24
CA SER A 219 -11.32 21.31 8.32
C SER A 219 -11.22 22.77 7.85
N SER A 220 -10.39 23.57 8.51
CA SER A 220 -10.05 24.93 8.11
C SER A 220 -9.12 25.01 6.89
N SER A 221 -8.44 23.91 6.56
CA SER A 221 -7.45 23.81 5.47
C SER A 221 -6.33 24.86 5.53
N THR A 222 -5.92 25.25 6.75
CA THR A 222 -4.94 26.32 6.99
C THR A 222 -3.49 25.82 7.07
N ASN A 223 -3.28 24.54 7.39
CA ASN A 223 -1.97 23.91 7.53
C ASN A 223 -1.89 22.63 6.67
N PRO A 224 -1.69 22.75 5.35
CA PRO A 224 -1.61 21.60 4.46
C PRO A 224 -0.26 20.87 4.54
N ALA A 225 -0.30 19.54 4.72
CA ALA A 225 0.88 18.69 4.52
C ALA A 225 1.08 18.41 3.04
N LYS A 226 2.28 18.71 2.52
CA LYS A 226 2.63 18.43 1.12
C LYS A 226 3.11 16.99 0.93
N LEU A 227 2.60 16.33 -0.09
CA LEU A 227 3.00 14.99 -0.49
C LEU A 227 3.12 14.87 -2.01
N ARG A 228 4.26 14.35 -2.48
CA ARG A 228 4.43 14.00 -3.88
C ARG A 228 4.00 12.55 -4.17
N LEU A 229 3.04 12.38 -5.07
CA LEU A 229 2.56 11.08 -5.54
C LEU A 229 3.17 10.75 -6.91
N PHE A 230 4.41 10.28 -6.88
CA PHE A 230 5.19 9.96 -8.07
C PHE A 230 4.52 8.87 -8.92
N GLY A 231 4.26 9.17 -10.19
CA GLY A 231 3.60 8.27 -11.14
C GLY A 231 2.08 8.43 -11.22
N CYS A 232 1.47 9.26 -10.37
CA CYS A 232 0.10 9.73 -10.57
C CYS A 232 0.05 10.80 -11.66
N THR A 233 -0.90 10.67 -12.60
CA THR A 233 -1.07 11.63 -13.70
C THR A 233 -2.45 12.27 -13.80
N THR A 234 -3.41 11.80 -12.99
CA THR A 234 -4.79 12.28 -12.99
C THR A 234 -5.14 12.95 -11.66
N GLU A 235 -5.82 14.09 -11.75
CA GLU A 235 -6.26 14.84 -10.58
C GLU A 235 -7.21 14.03 -9.70
N SER A 236 -8.13 13.27 -10.29
CA SER A 236 -9.07 12.41 -9.55
C SER A 236 -8.35 11.33 -8.73
N HIS A 237 -7.26 10.76 -9.22
CA HIS A 237 -6.44 9.81 -8.46
C HIS A 237 -5.73 10.52 -7.30
N ALA A 238 -5.15 11.70 -7.56
CA ALA A 238 -4.51 12.52 -6.52
C ALA A 238 -5.48 12.93 -5.40
N VAL A 239 -6.70 13.36 -5.75
CA VAL A 239 -7.77 13.74 -4.81
C VAL A 239 -8.14 12.57 -3.90
N ARG A 240 -8.38 11.37 -4.46
CA ARG A 240 -8.73 10.19 -3.67
C ARG A 240 -7.64 9.81 -2.67
N GLU A 241 -6.39 9.77 -3.11
CA GLU A 241 -5.29 9.43 -2.21
C GLU A 241 -5.03 10.54 -1.18
N GLY A 242 -5.23 11.81 -1.53
CA GLY A 242 -5.15 12.91 -0.57
C GLY A 242 -6.24 12.85 0.51
N LEU A 243 -7.50 12.54 0.15
CA LEU A 243 -8.60 12.40 1.10
C LEU A 243 -8.38 11.21 2.05
N TYR A 244 -7.88 10.09 1.52
CA TYR A 244 -7.48 8.95 2.33
C TYR A 244 -6.38 9.32 3.35
N LEU A 245 -5.35 10.06 2.92
CA LEU A 245 -4.27 10.49 3.82
C LEU A 245 -4.74 11.48 4.89
N ALA A 246 -5.64 12.40 4.51
CA ALA A 246 -6.26 13.32 5.46
C ALA A 246 -7.09 12.56 6.51
N ALA A 247 -7.84 11.53 6.08
CA ALA A 247 -8.61 10.66 6.97
C ALA A 247 -7.71 9.83 7.89
N ALA A 248 -6.64 9.25 7.35
CA ALA A 248 -5.67 8.52 8.15
C ALA A 248 -5.06 9.42 9.24
N ASN A 249 -4.63 10.64 8.92
CA ASN A 249 -4.12 11.60 9.91
C ASN A 249 -5.16 11.95 10.99
N ARG A 250 -6.42 12.18 10.60
CA ARG A 250 -7.48 12.56 11.55
C ARG A 250 -7.88 11.42 12.48
N TYR A 251 -8.06 10.22 11.97
CA TYR A 251 -8.67 9.11 12.71
C TYR A 251 -7.65 8.13 13.33
N ARG A 252 -6.48 7.94 12.70
CA ARG A 252 -5.48 6.95 13.14
C ARG A 252 -4.42 7.58 14.07
N ARG A 253 -4.88 8.13 15.20
CA ARG A 253 -4.04 8.88 16.17
C ARG A 253 -3.60 8.10 17.40
N ARG A 254 -3.86 6.80 17.44
CA ARG A 254 -3.47 5.94 18.55
C ARG A 254 -2.50 4.90 18.02
N ILE A 255 -1.25 4.99 18.44
CA ILE A 255 -0.22 4.02 18.13
C ILE A 255 -0.12 3.08 19.32
N ILE A 256 -0.30 1.79 19.07
CA ILE A 256 -0.34 0.76 20.09
C ILE A 256 0.87 -0.15 19.86
N THR A 257 1.66 -0.35 20.90
CA THR A 257 2.78 -1.29 20.90
C THR A 257 2.54 -2.31 21.98
N LEU A 258 2.64 -3.59 21.64
CA LEU A 258 2.51 -4.71 22.57
C LEU A 258 3.58 -5.74 22.28
N ARG A 259 3.91 -6.57 23.29
CA ARG A 259 4.77 -7.73 23.11
C ARG A 259 4.01 -9.00 23.43
N THR A 260 4.24 -10.04 22.65
CA THR A 260 3.65 -11.36 22.82
C THR A 260 4.75 -12.41 22.65
N GLU A 261 4.43 -13.69 22.84
CA GLU A 261 5.33 -14.78 22.49
C GLU A 261 5.21 -15.07 20.98
N LEU A 262 5.18 -16.35 20.60
CA LEU A 262 5.17 -16.79 19.21
C LEU A 262 3.88 -16.42 18.46
N GLU A 263 2.78 -16.13 19.16
CA GLU A 263 1.52 -15.65 18.56
C GLU A 263 1.72 -14.34 17.80
N GLY A 264 2.75 -13.58 18.14
CA GLY A 264 3.05 -12.32 17.45
C GLY A 264 3.54 -12.52 16.03
N LEU A 265 3.88 -13.76 15.64
CA LEU A 265 4.25 -14.13 14.26
C LEU A 265 3.03 -14.47 13.38
N ILE A 266 1.83 -14.58 13.97
CA ILE A 266 0.58 -14.82 13.22
C ILE A 266 0.25 -13.61 12.33
N PRO A 267 0.12 -12.38 12.85
CA PRO A 267 -0.19 -11.22 12.01
C PRO A 267 1.02 -10.77 11.19
N THR A 268 0.72 -10.20 10.02
CA THR A 268 1.72 -9.59 9.12
C THR A 268 1.44 -8.10 8.94
N TYR A 269 2.34 -7.39 8.24
CA TYR A 269 2.13 -5.97 7.97
C TYR A 269 0.81 -5.74 7.24
N GLY A 270 0.02 -4.78 7.69
CA GLY A 270 -1.25 -4.39 7.09
C GLY A 270 -2.45 -5.22 7.54
N ASP A 271 -2.24 -6.30 8.31
CA ASP A 271 -3.34 -7.10 8.87
C ASP A 271 -4.10 -6.35 9.96
N LEU A 272 -5.40 -6.66 10.04
CA LEU A 272 -6.28 -6.16 11.09
C LEU A 272 -6.21 -7.12 12.28
N ILE A 273 -6.02 -6.59 13.48
CA ILE A 273 -6.01 -7.36 14.74
C ILE A 273 -6.99 -6.73 15.72
N ALA A 274 -7.51 -7.54 16.64
CA ALA A 274 -8.34 -7.10 17.75
C ALA A 274 -7.51 -7.07 19.03
N ILE A 275 -7.62 -6.00 19.82
CA ILE A 275 -6.95 -5.83 21.10
C ILE A 275 -8.00 -5.58 22.16
N ALA A 276 -8.15 -6.51 23.10
CA ALA A 276 -9.03 -6.37 24.25
C ALA A 276 -8.14 -6.23 25.50
N HIS A 277 -8.14 -5.08 26.15
CA HIS A 277 -7.33 -4.86 27.36
C HIS A 277 -8.08 -3.94 28.32
N ASP A 278 -7.93 -4.19 29.61
CA ASP A 278 -8.58 -3.48 30.73
C ASP A 278 -8.03 -2.06 30.99
N MET A 279 -6.72 -1.83 30.81
CA MET A 279 -6.04 -0.54 31.03
C MET A 279 -6.77 0.68 30.41
N PRO A 280 -7.35 0.59 29.21
CA PRO A 280 -8.14 1.69 28.62
C PRO A 280 -9.67 1.54 28.72
N SER A 281 -10.19 0.57 29.48
CA SER A 281 -11.62 0.23 29.58
C SER A 281 -12.30 -0.10 28.23
N TRP A 282 -11.59 -0.72 27.28
CA TRP A 282 -12.13 -1.13 25.96
C TRP A 282 -12.83 -2.49 25.99
N GLY A 283 -13.52 -2.79 27.10
CA GLY A 283 -14.07 -4.11 27.40
C GLY A 283 -13.29 -4.87 28.47
N ALA A 284 -13.79 -6.06 28.81
CA ALA A 284 -13.17 -7.02 29.72
C ALA A 284 -12.68 -8.24 28.93
N GLY A 285 -11.52 -8.81 29.26
CA GLY A 285 -10.96 -9.96 28.55
C GLY A 285 -10.41 -11.00 29.51
N GLY A 286 -10.50 -12.27 29.12
CA GLY A 286 -10.24 -13.39 30.02
C GLY A 286 -10.22 -14.75 29.34
N GLU A 287 -10.42 -15.82 30.12
CA GLU A 287 -10.58 -17.20 29.68
C GLU A 287 -11.91 -17.81 30.19
N ILE A 288 -12.47 -18.73 29.42
CA ILE A 288 -13.64 -19.50 29.86
C ILE A 288 -13.15 -20.69 30.70
N VAL A 289 -13.59 -20.74 31.95
CA VAL A 289 -13.17 -21.73 32.96
C VAL A 289 -14.13 -22.92 33.02
N ALA A 290 -15.41 -22.70 32.71
CA ALA A 290 -16.40 -23.77 32.57
C ALA A 290 -17.43 -23.41 31.49
N TRP A 291 -17.99 -24.42 30.84
CA TRP A 291 -18.97 -24.27 29.77
C TRP A 291 -20.08 -25.30 29.94
N ASP A 292 -21.32 -24.83 29.99
CA ASP A 292 -22.53 -25.65 29.96
C ASP A 292 -23.22 -25.50 28.61
N ALA A 293 -23.20 -26.57 27.81
CA ALA A 293 -23.74 -26.59 26.47
C ALA A 293 -25.28 -26.67 26.42
N ASP A 294 -25.95 -27.10 27.50
CA ASP A 294 -27.42 -27.21 27.53
C ASP A 294 -28.06 -25.84 27.82
N THR A 295 -27.39 -25.04 28.65
CA THR A 295 -27.85 -23.69 29.04
C THR A 295 -27.13 -22.56 28.30
N HIS A 296 -26.15 -22.89 27.44
CA HIS A 296 -25.26 -21.94 26.77
C HIS A 296 -24.51 -21.01 27.74
N THR A 297 -24.23 -21.49 28.95
CA THR A 297 -23.63 -20.67 30.01
C THR A 297 -22.11 -20.87 30.05
N ALA A 298 -21.36 -19.77 29.91
CA ALA A 298 -19.92 -19.74 30.15
C ALA A 298 -19.62 -19.15 31.53
N THR A 299 -18.77 -19.82 32.30
CA THR A 299 -18.16 -19.28 33.52
C THR A 299 -16.79 -18.71 33.18
N LEU A 300 -16.58 -17.45 33.53
CA LEU A 300 -15.42 -16.63 33.15
C LEU A 300 -14.40 -16.55 34.28
N SER A 301 -13.12 -16.39 33.94
CA SER A 301 -12.05 -16.16 34.92
C SER A 301 -12.14 -14.80 35.61
N GLU A 302 -12.59 -13.77 34.90
CA GLU A 302 -12.74 -12.40 35.41
C GLU A 302 -14.22 -11.99 35.38
N PRO A 303 -14.70 -11.19 36.35
CA PRO A 303 -16.08 -10.70 36.34
C PRO A 303 -16.29 -9.70 35.19
N VAL A 304 -17.49 -9.73 34.61
CA VAL A 304 -17.93 -8.82 33.56
C VAL A 304 -19.06 -7.93 34.06
N ALA A 305 -19.09 -6.68 33.59
CA ALA A 305 -20.11 -5.71 33.96
C ALA A 305 -21.02 -5.43 32.77
N PHE A 306 -22.31 -5.73 32.93
CA PHE A 306 -23.34 -5.37 31.96
C PHE A 306 -23.86 -3.95 32.23
N VAL A 307 -24.04 -3.19 31.16
CA VAL A 307 -24.70 -1.88 31.17
C VAL A 307 -26.17 -2.03 30.78
N ASP A 308 -27.07 -1.58 31.65
CA ASP A 308 -28.52 -1.63 31.39
C ASP A 308 -28.89 -0.91 30.08
N GLY A 309 -29.72 -1.58 29.27
CA GLY A 309 -30.21 -1.04 28.01
C GLY A 309 -29.21 -1.08 26.84
N GLN A 310 -28.05 -1.73 27.00
CA GLN A 310 -27.07 -1.92 25.92
C GLN A 310 -26.87 -3.41 25.60
N GLU A 311 -26.79 -3.75 24.32
CA GLU A 311 -26.45 -5.10 23.88
C GLU A 311 -24.97 -5.36 24.16
N HIS A 312 -24.66 -6.52 24.76
CA HIS A 312 -23.29 -6.94 25.02
C HIS A 312 -22.94 -8.14 24.14
N VAL A 313 -21.70 -8.16 23.70
CA VAL A 313 -21.18 -9.21 22.84
C VAL A 313 -19.88 -9.79 23.40
N MET A 314 -19.64 -11.04 23.05
CA MET A 314 -18.42 -11.76 23.37
C MET A 314 -17.79 -12.30 22.09
N ALA A 315 -16.51 -11.98 21.87
CA ALA A 315 -15.70 -12.60 20.85
C ALA A 315 -14.76 -13.63 21.48
N LEU A 316 -14.53 -14.73 20.77
CA LEU A 316 -13.76 -15.87 21.23
C LEU A 316 -12.54 -16.09 20.34
N ARG A 317 -11.41 -16.46 20.97
CA ARG A 317 -10.20 -16.84 20.23
C ARG A 317 -10.26 -18.30 19.82
N ARG A 318 -10.12 -18.56 18.52
CA ARG A 318 -9.96 -19.91 17.95
C ARG A 318 -8.57 -20.48 18.28
N ARG A 319 -8.42 -21.81 18.21
CA ARG A 319 -7.14 -22.50 18.38
C ARG A 319 -6.07 -22.07 17.37
N ASP A 320 -6.46 -21.61 16.19
CA ASP A 320 -5.56 -21.08 15.15
C ASP A 320 -5.16 -19.60 15.38
N GLY A 321 -5.67 -18.98 16.45
CA GLY A 321 -5.45 -17.57 16.78
C GLY A 321 -6.47 -16.61 16.15
N GLY A 322 -7.31 -17.09 15.23
CA GLY A 322 -8.40 -16.32 14.64
C GLY A 322 -9.50 -15.97 15.64
N VAL A 323 -10.49 -15.20 15.18
CA VAL A 323 -11.61 -14.72 16.01
C VAL A 323 -12.92 -15.40 15.60
N SER A 324 -13.73 -15.74 16.59
CA SER A 324 -15.10 -16.24 16.49
C SER A 324 -16.03 -15.24 17.18
N GLY A 325 -17.16 -14.91 16.54
CA GLY A 325 -18.07 -13.84 16.99
C GLY A 325 -17.96 -12.55 16.14
N PRO A 326 -18.53 -11.42 16.60
CA PRO A 326 -19.11 -11.20 17.94
C PRO A 326 -20.41 -11.99 18.17
N HIS A 327 -20.49 -12.70 19.30
CA HIS A 327 -21.68 -13.44 19.74
C HIS A 327 -22.47 -12.61 20.75
N ALA A 328 -23.80 -12.55 20.62
CA ALA A 328 -24.64 -11.86 21.60
C ALA A 328 -24.69 -12.63 22.93
N VAL A 329 -24.52 -11.92 24.05
CA VAL A 329 -24.50 -12.52 25.40
C VAL A 329 -25.39 -11.76 26.38
N MET A 330 -25.98 -12.49 27.32
CA MET A 330 -26.83 -11.99 28.41
C MET A 330 -26.19 -12.29 29.77
N PRO A 331 -26.52 -11.51 30.83
CA PRO A 331 -26.00 -11.78 32.17
C PRO A 331 -26.47 -13.14 32.67
N GLY A 332 -25.55 -13.90 33.26
CA GLY A 332 -25.84 -15.16 33.96
C GLY A 332 -26.29 -14.92 35.40
N SER A 333 -26.18 -15.97 36.23
CA SER A 333 -26.61 -15.91 37.63
C SER A 333 -25.64 -15.15 38.56
N ASP A 334 -24.42 -14.91 38.11
CA ASP A 334 -23.36 -14.18 38.82
C ASP A 334 -22.55 -13.33 37.83
N ALA A 335 -21.76 -12.38 38.33
CA ALA A 335 -20.93 -11.47 37.54
C ALA A 335 -19.82 -12.18 36.73
N GLN A 336 -19.52 -13.44 37.04
CA GLN A 336 -18.59 -14.28 36.28
C GLN A 336 -19.30 -15.25 35.33
N GLN A 337 -20.61 -15.10 35.10
CA GLN A 337 -21.36 -15.94 34.20
C GLN A 337 -22.03 -15.14 33.10
N VAL A 338 -21.95 -15.66 31.88
CA VAL A 338 -22.65 -15.12 30.71
C VAL A 338 -23.38 -16.24 29.99
N VAL A 339 -24.54 -15.93 29.44
CA VAL A 339 -25.37 -16.84 28.66
C VAL A 339 -25.30 -16.40 27.20
N PHE A 340 -24.87 -17.27 26.30
CA PHE A 340 -24.83 -16.98 24.86
C PHE A 340 -26.23 -17.14 24.25
N ALA A 341 -26.62 -16.19 23.41
CA ALA A 341 -27.89 -16.25 22.69
C ALA A 341 -27.95 -17.46 21.75
N ASP A 342 -26.84 -17.72 21.05
CA ASP A 342 -26.65 -18.86 20.15
C ASP A 342 -25.39 -19.64 20.54
N LEU A 343 -25.33 -20.94 20.19
CA LEU A 343 -24.12 -21.73 20.39
C LEU A 343 -22.95 -21.12 19.60
N PRO A 344 -21.79 -20.91 20.24
CA PRO A 344 -20.58 -20.48 19.54
C PRO A 344 -20.22 -21.42 18.39
N ASP A 345 -19.71 -20.88 17.29
CA ASP A 345 -19.28 -21.63 16.11
C ASP A 345 -17.92 -22.34 16.28
N ILE A 346 -17.43 -22.42 17.53
CA ILE A 346 -16.17 -23.05 17.92
C ILE A 346 -16.37 -23.89 19.19
N PRO A 347 -15.61 -24.99 19.37
CA PRO A 347 -15.60 -25.69 20.65
C PRO A 347 -15.00 -24.81 21.74
N ILE A 348 -15.66 -24.77 22.91
CA ILE A 348 -15.15 -24.07 24.08
C ILE A 348 -14.24 -25.00 24.89
N GLU A 349 -12.97 -24.62 24.98
CA GLU A 349 -11.94 -25.36 25.70
C GLU A 349 -11.84 -24.83 27.13
N THR A 350 -12.11 -25.69 28.11
CA THR A 350 -12.09 -25.34 29.55
C THR A 350 -11.08 -26.19 30.34
N GLY A 351 -10.59 -27.27 29.71
CA GLY A 351 -9.67 -28.24 30.31
C GLY A 351 -8.25 -27.71 30.51
N LEU A 352 -7.42 -28.49 31.18
CA LEU A 352 -5.99 -28.20 31.43
C LEU A 352 -5.05 -28.80 30.37
N SER A 353 -5.58 -29.64 29.48
CA SER A 353 -4.82 -30.33 28.43
C SER A 353 -4.58 -29.48 27.17
N ALA A 354 -5.27 -28.34 27.06
CA ALA A 354 -5.13 -27.36 25.99
C ALA A 354 -5.29 -25.94 26.56
N GLU A 355 -4.85 -24.93 25.82
CA GLU A 355 -5.11 -23.53 26.18
C GLU A 355 -6.63 -23.30 26.20
N ARG A 356 -7.12 -22.69 27.29
CA ARG A 356 -8.55 -22.41 27.45
C ARG A 356 -9.01 -21.36 26.44
N THR A 357 -10.27 -21.39 26.05
CA THR A 357 -10.82 -20.42 25.09
C THR A 357 -10.76 -19.01 25.70
N HIS A 358 -10.01 -18.12 25.07
CA HIS A 358 -9.97 -16.72 25.47
C HIS A 358 -11.22 -15.99 24.99
N PHE A 359 -11.69 -15.05 25.79
CA PHE A 359 -12.80 -14.18 25.43
C PHE A 359 -12.41 -12.69 25.52
N ALA A 360 -13.14 -11.89 24.74
CA ALA A 360 -13.21 -10.45 24.87
C ALA A 360 -14.69 -10.04 24.92
N PHE A 361 -15.08 -9.36 25.99
CA PHE A 361 -16.43 -8.95 26.33
C PHE A 361 -16.56 -7.43 26.31
N GLY A 362 -17.67 -6.94 25.79
CA GLY A 362 -18.04 -5.54 25.97
C GLY A 362 -19.40 -5.23 25.37
N VAL A 363 -19.79 -3.97 25.43
CA VAL A 363 -20.94 -3.45 24.69
C VAL A 363 -20.72 -3.71 23.20
N ALA A 364 -21.79 -3.97 22.45
CA ALA A 364 -21.75 -4.08 21.00
C ALA A 364 -20.90 -2.94 20.40
N GLU A 365 -19.98 -3.30 19.50
CA GLU A 365 -18.98 -2.40 18.88
C GLU A 365 -17.84 -1.88 19.78
N GLN A 366 -17.81 -2.20 21.09
CA GLN A 366 -16.76 -1.75 22.03
C GLN A 366 -16.06 -2.89 22.81
N TRP A 367 -16.24 -4.14 22.41
CA TRP A 367 -15.61 -5.31 23.04
C TRP A 367 -14.10 -5.44 22.74
N SER A 368 -13.61 -4.77 21.70
CA SER A 368 -12.18 -4.68 21.39
C SER A 368 -11.86 -3.42 20.62
N LEU A 369 -10.59 -3.03 20.65
CA LEU A 369 -10.05 -2.06 19.72
C LEU A 369 -9.46 -2.78 18.52
N LEU A 370 -10.03 -2.52 17.35
CA LEU A 370 -9.43 -2.93 16.09
C LEU A 370 -8.21 -2.06 15.79
N ALA A 371 -7.11 -2.69 15.40
CA ALA A 371 -5.87 -2.02 15.05
C ALA A 371 -5.23 -2.66 13.82
N ARG A 372 -4.60 -1.85 12.98
CA ARG A 372 -3.86 -2.30 11.81
C ARG A 372 -2.38 -2.40 12.11
N VAL A 373 -1.79 -3.55 11.80
CA VAL A 373 -0.37 -3.81 12.06
C VAL A 373 0.51 -2.99 11.10
N ILE A 374 1.44 -2.24 11.66
CA ILE A 374 2.42 -1.43 10.92
C ILE A 374 3.86 -1.90 11.12
N ALA A 375 4.12 -2.76 12.11
CA ALA A 375 5.41 -3.44 12.26
C ALA A 375 5.27 -4.70 13.12
N VAL A 376 6.02 -5.73 12.76
CA VAL A 376 6.22 -6.94 13.56
C VAL A 376 7.72 -7.14 13.69
N ARG A 377 8.25 -7.15 14.92
CA ARG A 377 9.69 -7.22 15.20
C ARG A 377 9.99 -8.34 16.21
N PRO A 378 10.69 -9.40 15.80
CA PRO A 378 11.21 -10.39 16.74
C PRO A 378 12.21 -9.75 17.73
N ARG A 379 12.09 -10.13 19.01
CA ARG A 379 12.89 -9.65 20.15
C ARG A 379 13.28 -10.83 21.04
N GLY A 380 14.26 -11.62 20.60
CA GLY A 380 14.61 -12.87 21.27
C GLY A 380 13.46 -13.87 21.14
N GLU A 381 12.91 -14.31 22.26
CA GLU A 381 11.75 -15.22 22.33
C GLU A 381 10.39 -14.51 22.24
N GLN A 382 10.38 -13.18 22.29
CA GLN A 382 9.15 -12.38 22.18
C GLN A 382 9.04 -11.72 20.81
N VAL A 383 7.83 -11.28 20.47
CA VAL A 383 7.55 -10.50 19.27
C VAL A 383 6.89 -9.20 19.66
N GLU A 384 7.46 -8.09 19.20
CA GLU A 384 6.94 -6.74 19.39
C GLU A 384 6.08 -6.37 18.18
N ILE A 385 4.79 -6.13 18.41
CA ILE A 385 3.84 -5.68 17.39
C ILE A 385 3.59 -4.19 17.62
N THR A 386 3.76 -3.41 16.56
CA THR A 386 3.28 -2.03 16.50
C THR A 386 2.09 -1.96 15.56
N CYS A 387 1.00 -1.38 16.02
CA CYS A 387 -0.22 -1.19 15.25
C CYS A 387 -0.77 0.22 15.45
N VAL A 388 -1.66 0.62 14.56
CA VAL A 388 -2.40 1.88 14.65
C VAL A 388 -3.88 1.57 14.78
N ALA A 389 -4.59 2.26 15.68
CA ALA A 389 -6.03 2.06 15.83
C ALA A 389 -6.75 2.26 14.49
N GLU A 390 -7.57 1.29 14.12
CA GLU A 390 -8.32 1.31 12.87
C GLU A 390 -9.62 2.09 13.05
N HIS A 391 -10.03 2.81 12.00
CA HIS A 391 -11.30 3.53 11.99
C HIS A 391 -11.96 3.42 10.61
N PRO A 392 -13.21 2.90 10.51
CA PRO A 392 -13.86 2.66 9.22
C PRO A 392 -13.95 3.89 8.30
N ALA A 393 -14.11 5.09 8.86
CA ALA A 393 -14.18 6.33 8.09
C ALA A 393 -12.94 6.65 7.24
N VAL A 394 -11.78 6.02 7.53
CA VAL A 394 -10.58 6.16 6.69
C VAL A 394 -10.80 5.58 5.30
N HIS A 395 -11.60 4.53 5.18
CA HIS A 395 -11.82 3.81 3.92
C HIS A 395 -13.01 4.34 3.11
N SER A 396 -13.84 5.21 3.68
CA SER A 396 -14.97 5.84 3.00
C SER A 396 -14.74 7.30 2.62
N ALA A 397 -13.63 7.89 3.08
CA ALA A 397 -13.31 9.30 2.85
C ALA A 397 -13.15 9.67 1.37
N ASP A 398 -12.67 8.75 0.53
CA ASP A 398 -12.51 8.94 -0.92
C ASP A 398 -13.74 8.55 -1.74
N SER A 399 -14.76 7.93 -1.12
CA SER A 399 -15.99 7.50 -1.80
C SER A 399 -16.92 8.66 -2.16
N SER A 400 -16.88 9.77 -1.41
CA SER A 400 -17.64 10.99 -1.69
C SER A 400 -17.11 11.75 -2.91
N ALA A 401 -15.85 11.53 -3.30
CA ALA A 401 -15.24 12.17 -4.47
C ALA A 401 -15.69 11.58 -5.81
N LEU A 402 -16.38 10.43 -5.81
CA LEU A 402 -16.94 9.80 -7.02
C LEU A 402 -18.31 10.37 -7.44
N GLN A 403 -18.85 11.35 -6.70
CA GLN A 403 -20.14 11.99 -6.99
C GLN A 403 -20.03 13.40 -7.61
N ILE A 404 -18.84 13.83 -8.03
CA ILE A 404 -18.60 15.16 -8.63
C ILE A 404 -18.09 15.01 -10.06
#